data_AF-P25403-F1
#
_entry.id   AF-P25403-F1
#
_cell.length_a   1.000
_cell.length_b   1.000
_cell.length_c   1.000
_cell.angle_alpha   90.00
_cell.angle_beta   90.00
_cell.angle_gamma   90.00
#
_symmetry.space_group_name_H-M   'P 1'
#
loop_
_entity.id
_entity.type
_entity.pdbx_description
1 polymer ?
#
loop_
_entity_poly.entity_id
_entity_poly.type
_entity_poly.pdbx_seq_one_letter_code
_entity_poly.pdbx_strand_id
1 'polypeptide(L)' 'LPVAFLKFAIVLILFIAMSAMIEAQCIGNGGRCNENVGPPYCCSGFCLRQPGQGYGYCKNR' A
#
# COMPACT_ATOMS: atom_id res chain seq x y z
N LEU A 1 21.87 -14.30 -31.44
CA LEU A 1 21.78 -14.34 -29.96
C LEU A 1 21.20 -15.69 -29.56
N PRO A 2 21.90 -16.50 -28.75
CA PRO A 2 21.40 -17.83 -28.39
C PRO A 2 20.09 -17.69 -27.60
N VAL A 3 19.08 -18.50 -27.93
CA VAL A 3 17.72 -18.48 -27.36
C VAL A 3 17.72 -18.46 -25.82
N ALA A 4 18.77 -19.03 -25.19
CA ALA A 4 19.00 -18.95 -23.76
C ALA A 4 19.05 -17.50 -23.23
N PHE A 5 19.81 -16.61 -23.88
CA PHE A 5 19.92 -15.20 -23.48
C PHE A 5 18.56 -14.48 -23.54
N LEU A 6 17.76 -14.77 -24.58
CA LEU A 6 16.42 -14.19 -24.72
C LEU A 6 15.50 -14.63 -23.57
N LYS A 7 15.53 -15.92 -23.19
CA LYS A 7 14.75 -16.45 -22.08
C LYS A 7 15.15 -15.82 -20.74
N PHE A 8 16.46 -15.68 -20.47
CA PHE A 8 16.95 -15.01 -19.26
C PHE A 8 16.49 -13.55 -19.19
N ALA A 9 16.55 -12.81 -20.31
CA ALA A 9 16.09 -11.43 -20.36
C ALA A 9 14.58 -11.30 -20.07
N ILE A 10 13.75 -12.18 -20.64
CA ILE A 10 12.30 -12.16 -20.40
C ILE A 10 11.97 -12.44 -18.92
N VAL A 11 12.61 -13.45 -18.32
CA VAL A 11 12.42 -13.77 -16.90
C VAL A 11 12.85 -12.62 -16.00
N LEU A 12 13.98 -11.97 -16.33
CA LEU A 12 14.48 -10.82 -15.56
C LEU A 12 13.50 -9.62 -15.64
N ILE A 13 12.95 -9.33 -16.81
CA ILE A 13 11.94 -8.27 -17.00
C ILE A 13 10.67 -8.57 -16.20
N LEU A 14 10.19 -9.81 -16.24
CA LEU A 14 9.02 -10.25 -15.46
C LEU A 14 9.27 -10.10 -13.95
N PHE A 15 10.46 -10.45 -13.48
CA PHE A 15 10.81 -10.35 -12.06
C PHE A 15 10.87 -8.89 -11.58
N ILE A 16 11.43 -7.98 -12.39
CA ILE A 16 11.46 -6.54 -12.10
C ILE A 16 10.05 -5.94 -12.12
N ALA A 17 9.15 -6.41 -12.99
CA ALA A 17 7.78 -5.91 -13.03
C ALA A 17 6.97 -6.27 -11.76
N MET A 18 7.28 -7.41 -11.12
CA MET A 18 6.54 -7.86 -9.92
C MET A 18 6.90 -7.09 -8.65
N SER A 19 8.11 -6.53 -8.54
CA SER A 19 8.53 -5.79 -7.33
C SER A 19 7.83 -4.44 -7.16
N ALA A 20 7.20 -3.91 -8.19
CA ALA A 20 6.53 -2.60 -8.15
C ALA A 20 5.14 -2.60 -7.46
N MET A 21 4.59 -3.76 -7.09
CA MET A 21 3.18 -3.85 -6.64
C MET A 21 2.97 -3.92 -5.12
N ILE A 22 4.00 -3.69 -4.30
CA ILE A 22 3.88 -3.81 -2.83
C ILE A 22 4.13 -2.47 -2.13
N GLU A 23 3.44 -1.43 -2.57
CA GLU A 23 3.24 -0.24 -1.73
C GLU A 23 1.73 -0.05 -1.53
N ALA A 24 1.16 -0.81 -0.60
CA ALA A 24 -0.11 -0.41 -0.01
C ALA A 24 0.16 0.92 0.70
N GLN A 25 -0.16 2.04 0.03
CA GLN A 25 0.06 3.37 0.57
C GLN A 25 -0.79 3.51 1.84
N CYS A 26 -0.14 3.37 2.98
CA CYS A 26 -0.78 3.64 4.26
C CYS A 26 -1.07 5.14 4.35
N ILE A 27 -2.15 5.49 5.04
CA ILE A 27 -2.54 6.89 5.22
C ILE A 27 -1.61 7.50 6.26
N GLY A 28 -0.90 8.57 5.88
CA GLY A 28 -0.07 9.34 6.80
C GLY A 28 -0.87 9.97 7.95
N ASN A 29 -0.19 10.36 9.03
CA ASN A 29 -0.82 11.04 10.15
C ASN A 29 -1.52 12.35 9.71
N GLY A 30 -2.73 12.58 10.21
CA GLY A 30 -3.64 13.63 9.78
C GLY A 30 -4.53 13.27 8.58
N GLY A 31 -4.25 12.16 7.89
CA GLY A 31 -5.08 11.70 6.78
C GLY A 31 -6.40 11.08 7.26
N ARG A 32 -7.43 11.16 6.42
CA ARG A 32 -8.77 10.64 6.72
C ARG A 32 -8.77 9.12 6.61
N CYS A 33 -9.21 8.44 7.66
CA CYS A 33 -9.35 6.98 7.71
C CYS A 33 -10.78 6.58 8.01
N ASN A 34 -11.14 5.35 7.62
CA ASN A 34 -12.44 4.79 7.91
C ASN A 34 -12.31 3.31 8.26
N GLU A 35 -12.48 2.98 9.54
CA GLU A 35 -12.38 1.61 10.04
C GLU A 35 -13.43 0.67 9.42
N ASN A 36 -14.54 1.20 8.90
CA ASN A 36 -15.60 0.40 8.31
C ASN A 36 -15.38 0.05 6.83
N VAL A 37 -14.49 0.76 6.12
CA VAL A 37 -14.37 0.69 4.65
C VAL A 37 -13.20 -0.18 4.18
N GLY A 38 -12.43 -0.76 5.11
CA GLY A 38 -11.25 -1.55 4.78
C GLY A 38 -10.04 -0.67 4.42
N PRO A 39 -9.01 -1.22 3.75
CA PRO A 39 -7.80 -0.47 3.40
C PRO A 39 -8.10 0.74 2.49
N PRO A 40 -7.26 1.79 2.52
CA PRO A 40 -5.94 1.88 3.16
C PRO A 40 -5.99 2.14 4.68
N TYR A 41 -5.03 1.57 5.41
CA TYR A 41 -4.89 1.75 6.86
C TYR A 41 -3.94 2.90 7.20
N CYS A 42 -4.08 3.46 8.39
CA CYS A 42 -3.12 4.44 8.91
C CYS A 42 -1.73 3.84 9.05
N CYS A 43 -0.68 4.57 8.65
CA CYS A 43 0.71 4.13 8.87
C CYS A 43 1.04 3.95 10.36
N SER A 44 0.36 4.71 11.24
CA SER A 44 0.46 4.59 12.70
C SER A 44 -0.30 3.39 13.27
N GLY A 45 -1.10 2.69 12.46
CA GLY A 45 -2.01 1.63 12.91
C GLY A 45 -3.19 2.12 13.76
N PHE A 46 -3.41 3.44 13.87
CA PHE A 46 -4.47 4.00 14.70
C PHE A 46 -5.30 5.06 13.96
N CYS A 47 -6.60 4.79 13.85
CA CYS A 47 -7.60 5.69 13.28
C CYS A 47 -8.42 6.33 14.40
N LEU A 48 -8.13 7.59 14.74
CA LEU A 48 -8.88 8.30 15.76
C LEU A 48 -10.23 8.75 15.20
N ARG A 49 -11.31 8.07 15.56
CA ARG A 49 -12.68 8.50 15.25
C ARG A 49 -13.25 9.39 16.35
N GLN A 50 -13.61 10.63 16.01
CA GLN A 50 -14.30 11.52 16.94
C GLN A 50 -15.77 11.10 17.12
N PRO A 51 -16.36 11.24 18.32
CA PRO A 51 -17.77 10.94 18.54
C PRO A 51 -18.68 11.71 17.57
N GLY A 52 -19.59 11.01 16.91
CA GLY A 52 -20.53 11.59 15.94
C GLY A 52 -20.00 11.78 14.52
N GLN A 53 -18.71 11.55 14.27
CA GLN A 53 -18.13 11.61 12.92
C GLN A 53 -18.23 10.24 12.22
N GLY A 54 -18.65 10.23 10.95
CA GLY A 54 -18.68 9.03 10.10
C GLY A 54 -17.29 8.59 9.61
N TYR A 55 -16.24 9.30 9.99
CA TYR A 55 -14.86 9.05 9.61
C TYR A 55 -13.90 9.41 10.75
N GLY A 56 -12.68 8.89 10.71
CA GLY A 56 -11.62 9.23 11.64
C GLY A 56 -10.41 9.85 10.96
N TYR A 57 -9.37 10.13 11.74
CA TYR A 57 -8.08 10.59 11.24
C TYR A 57 -6.94 9.74 11.77
N CYS A 58 -5.95 9.48 10.92
CA CYS A 58 -4.76 8.77 11.32
C CYS A 58 -3.96 9.58 12.32
N LYS A 59 -3.69 9.00 13.47
CA LYS A 59 -2.90 9.65 14.52
C LYS A 59 -1.94 8.63 15.10
N ASN A 60 -0.77 9.06 15.56
CA ASN A 60 0.03 8.25 16.47
C ASN A 60 -0.76 8.06 17.78
N ARG A 61 -0.63 6.88 18.40
CA ARG A 61 -1.15 6.67 19.75
C ARG A 61 -0.52 7.64 20.76
#